data_AF-A0A8J3CFR8-F1
#
_entry.id   AF-A0A8J3CFR8-F1
#
_cell.length_a   1.000
_cell.length_b   1.000
_cell.length_c   1.000
_cell.angle_alpha   90.00
_cell.angle_beta   90.00
_cell.angle_gamma   90.00
#
_symmetry.space_group_name_H-M   'P 1'
#
loop_
_entity.id
_entity.type
_entity.pdbx_description
1 polymer ?
#
loop_
_entity_poly.entity_id
_entity_poly.type
_entity_poly.pdbx_seq_one_letter_code
_entity_poly.pdbx_strand_id
1 'polypeptide(L)'
;MSRAREQLSGEEPVVRWDPLRGRLELCFTEVPCVHRTDVAFTSPVWLDFAEDELLSVDLLDIPDLLGDLVAARGAGTPRIACDSGWLWMELRKGGLTTRRTGLAEVEFTLDGARLVSIRLQLDEEPVPGAS
;
A
#
# COMPACT_ATOMS: atom_id res chain seq x y z
N MET A 1 -10.34 28.27 20.84
CA MET A 1 -11.02 26.97 20.92
C MET A 1 -10.12 25.93 20.27
N SER A 2 -9.35 25.20 21.08
CA SER A 2 -8.45 24.12 20.65
C SER A 2 -9.28 22.97 20.09
N ARG A 3 -9.19 22.72 18.78
CA ARG A 3 -9.60 21.44 18.21
C ARG A 3 -8.55 20.42 18.61
N ALA A 4 -8.92 19.52 19.50
CA ALA A 4 -8.15 18.33 19.80
C ALA A 4 -7.81 17.66 18.46
N ARG A 5 -6.51 17.62 18.13
CA ARG A 5 -5.98 16.67 17.16
C ARG A 5 -6.24 15.30 17.78
N GLU A 6 -7.30 14.62 17.36
CA GLU A 6 -7.41 13.18 17.58
C GLU A 6 -6.24 12.54 16.86
N GLN A 7 -5.20 12.34 17.66
CA GLN A 7 -4.03 11.55 17.33
C GLN A 7 -4.52 10.11 17.28
N LEU A 8 -5.10 9.72 16.14
CA LEU A 8 -5.44 8.33 15.85
C LEU A 8 -4.16 7.52 16.05
N SER A 9 -4.22 6.55 16.96
CA SER A 9 -3.09 5.70 17.34
C SER A 9 -2.39 5.15 16.09
N GLY A 10 -1.07 5.26 16.12
CA GLY A 10 -0.17 4.67 15.11
C GLY A 10 -0.14 3.16 15.24
N GLU A 11 -1.22 2.51 14.82
CA GLU A 11 -1.24 1.06 14.64
C GLU A 11 -0.55 0.72 13.31
N GLU A 12 0.44 -0.17 13.39
CA GLU A 12 1.06 -0.79 12.21
C GLU A 12 -0.03 -1.44 11.36
N PRO A 13 0.05 -1.35 10.02
CA PRO A 13 -0.96 -1.96 9.18
C PRO A 13 -0.88 -3.48 9.34
N VAL A 14 -2.03 -4.15 9.31
CA VAL A 14 -2.05 -5.60 9.18
C VAL A 14 -1.61 -5.93 7.75
N VAL A 15 -0.46 -6.59 7.63
CA VAL A 15 0.12 -7.00 6.35
C VAL A 15 -0.16 -8.48 6.12
N ARG A 16 -0.72 -8.83 4.96
CA ARG A 16 -0.91 -10.22 4.53
C ARG A 16 -0.35 -10.41 3.13
N TRP A 17 0.68 -11.23 3.02
CA TRP A 17 1.31 -11.59 1.76
C TRP A 17 1.07 -13.08 1.45
N ASP A 18 0.54 -13.35 0.25
CA ASP A 18 0.40 -14.70 -0.31
C ASP A 18 1.39 -14.82 -1.49
N PRO A 19 2.58 -15.43 -1.26
CA PRO A 19 3.61 -15.54 -2.29
C PRO A 19 3.23 -16.49 -3.44
N LEU A 20 2.29 -17.42 -3.21
CA LEU A 20 1.85 -18.38 -4.23
C LEU A 20 0.90 -17.72 -5.22
N ARG A 21 0.12 -16.75 -4.74
CA ARG A 21 -0.81 -15.99 -5.58
C ARG A 21 -0.29 -14.63 -5.99
N GLY A 22 0.87 -14.20 -5.50
CA GLY A 22 1.37 -12.84 -5.74
C GLY A 22 0.43 -11.76 -5.17
N ARG A 23 -0.29 -12.07 -4.09
CA ARG A 23 -1.34 -11.20 -3.54
C ARG A 23 -0.91 -10.57 -2.22
N LEU A 24 -1.06 -9.25 -2.13
CA LEU A 24 -0.84 -8.47 -0.93
C LEU A 24 -2.14 -7.81 -0.47
N GLU A 25 -2.38 -7.82 0.84
CA GLU A 25 -3.39 -6.99 1.51
C GLU A 25 -2.73 -6.21 2.65
N LEU A 26 -2.95 -4.89 2.67
CA LEU A 26 -2.57 -3.97 3.73
C LEU A 26 -3.83 -3.36 4.33
N CYS A 27 -4.05 -3.50 5.63
CA CYS A 27 -5.18 -2.88 6.32
C CYS A 27 -4.67 -1.88 7.37
N PHE A 28 -5.02 -0.61 7.21
CA PHE A 28 -4.57 0.51 8.07
C PHE A 28 -5.58 0.87 9.17
N THR A 29 -6.79 0.32 9.11
CA THR A 29 -7.84 0.61 10.09
C THR A 29 -8.81 -0.56 10.23
N GLU A 30 -9.19 -0.86 11.46
CA GLU A 30 -10.20 -1.88 11.77
C GLU A 30 -11.61 -1.29 12.01
N VAL A 31 -11.73 0.04 12.10
CA VAL A 31 -13.05 0.67 12.33
C VAL A 31 -13.98 0.57 11.12
N PRO A 32 -15.31 0.51 11.36
CA PRO A 32 -16.31 0.47 10.30
C PRO A 32 -16.16 1.65 9.33
N CYS A 33 -16.08 1.34 8.05
CA CYS A 33 -16.03 2.34 6.98
C CYS A 33 -17.43 2.95 6.79
N VAL A 34 -17.56 4.27 6.95
CA VAL A 34 -18.85 4.97 6.84
C VAL A 34 -19.08 5.51 5.42
N HIS A 35 -18.02 6.03 4.79
CA HIS A 35 -18.04 6.63 3.46
C HIS A 35 -17.10 5.89 2.51
N ARG A 36 -17.46 4.63 2.21
CA ARG A 36 -16.62 3.74 1.40
C ARG A 36 -16.52 4.20 -0.05
N THR A 37 -15.29 4.40 -0.50
CA THR A 37 -14.94 4.56 -1.91
C THR A 37 -13.87 3.52 -2.26
N ASP A 38 -14.13 2.70 -3.28
CA ASP A 38 -13.14 1.78 -3.82
C ASP A 38 -12.59 2.33 -5.14
N VAL A 39 -11.26 2.32 -5.30
CA VAL A 39 -10.56 2.80 -6.50
C VAL A 39 -9.66 1.68 -7.00
N ALA A 40 -9.92 1.20 -8.21
CA ALA A 40 -9.14 0.17 -8.87
C ALA A 40 -8.34 0.74 -10.04
N PHE A 41 -7.08 0.35 -10.14
CA PHE A 41 -6.17 0.76 -11.22
C PHE A 41 -5.03 -0.26 -11.36
N THR A 42 -4.23 -0.11 -12.41
CA THR A 42 -3.03 -0.92 -12.61
C THR A 42 -1.80 -0.05 -12.36
N SER A 43 -0.79 -0.59 -11.71
CA SER A 43 0.45 0.13 -11.41
C SER A 43 1.66 -0.79 -11.52
N PRO A 44 2.82 -0.33 -12.03
CA PRO A 44 4.08 -1.00 -11.77
C PRO A 44 4.42 -0.89 -10.28
N VAL A 45 4.79 -2.01 -9.66
CA VAL A 45 4.99 -2.07 -8.20
C VAL A 45 6.34 -2.65 -7.83
N TRP A 46 6.94 -2.12 -6.77
CA TRP A 46 8.11 -2.71 -6.11
C TRP A 46 7.74 -3.13 -4.68
N LEU A 47 8.00 -4.39 -4.36
CA LEU A 47 7.78 -5.00 -3.06
C LEU A 47 9.12 -5.43 -2.49
N ASP A 48 9.54 -4.81 -1.40
CA ASP A 48 10.82 -5.08 -0.74
C ASP A 48 10.63 -5.97 0.48
N PHE A 49 11.49 -6.98 0.62
CA PHE A 49 11.40 -7.98 1.67
C PHE A 49 12.73 -8.11 2.43
N ALA A 50 12.62 -8.37 3.74
CA ALA A 50 13.67 -8.98 4.55
C ALA A 50 13.23 -10.41 4.84
N GLU A 51 13.89 -11.38 4.23
CA GLU A 51 13.47 -12.78 4.20
C GLU A 51 12.02 -12.89 3.69
N ASP A 52 11.08 -13.30 4.53
CA ASP A 52 9.65 -13.43 4.20
C ASP A 52 8.80 -12.24 4.69
N GLU A 53 9.40 -11.24 5.35
CA GLU A 53 8.71 -10.07 5.85
C GLU A 53 8.74 -8.91 4.85
N LEU A 54 7.57 -8.34 4.55
CA LEU A 54 7.45 -7.16 3.68
C LEU A 54 7.89 -5.88 4.41
N LEU A 55 8.88 -5.20 3.85
CA LEU A 55 9.46 -3.95 4.35
C LEU A 55 8.78 -2.72 3.76
N SER A 56 8.61 -2.69 2.44
CA SER A 56 8.01 -1.54 1.75
C SER A 56 7.27 -1.93 0.48
N VAL A 57 6.39 -1.03 0.07
CA VAL A 57 5.59 -1.11 -1.15
C VAL A 57 5.67 0.23 -1.87
N ASP A 58 6.13 0.19 -3.11
CA ASP A 58 6.15 1.35 -3.98
C ASP A 58 5.20 1.11 -5.15
N LEU A 59 4.27 2.04 -5.38
CA LEU A 59 3.45 2.11 -6.59
C LEU A 59 4.01 3.22 -7.47
N LEU A 60 4.46 2.87 -8.66
CA LEU A 60 5.17 3.78 -9.57
C LEU A 60 4.24 4.54 -10.52
N ASP A 61 2.94 4.35 -10.36
CA ASP A 61 1.92 5.12 -11.06
C ASP A 61 0.62 5.05 -10.24
N ILE A 62 0.13 6.19 -9.76
CA ILE A 62 -1.17 6.29 -9.09
C ILE A 62 -2.02 7.37 -9.76
N PRO A 63 -3.35 7.18 -9.82
CA PRO A 63 -4.27 8.23 -10.23
C PRO A 63 -4.09 9.51 -9.40
N ASP A 64 -4.11 10.68 -10.06
CA ASP A 64 -3.98 12.01 -9.42
C ASP A 64 -4.93 12.20 -8.23
N LEU A 65 -6.15 11.68 -8.36
CA LEU A 65 -7.17 11.72 -7.31
C LEU A 65 -6.68 11.09 -5.99
N LEU A 66 -5.81 10.08 -6.04
CA LEU A 66 -5.28 9.42 -4.85
C LEU A 66 -4.10 10.18 -4.24
N GLY A 67 -3.33 10.93 -5.04
CA GLY A 67 -2.17 11.69 -4.54
C GLY A 67 -2.56 12.68 -3.44
N ASP A 68 -3.66 13.41 -3.66
CA ASP A 68 -4.19 14.38 -2.69
C ASP A 68 -4.83 13.70 -1.45
N LEU A 69 -5.37 12.48 -1.62
CA LEU A 69 -6.10 11.77 -0.56
C LEU A 69 -5.16 10.97 0.36
N VAL A 70 -4.04 10.49 -0.16
CA VAL A 70 -3.08 9.66 0.60
C VAL A 70 -2.02 10.52 1.32
N ALA A 71 -1.94 11.81 0.99
CA ALA A 71 -1.02 12.79 1.57
C ALA A 71 -1.35 13.18 3.03
N ALA A 72 -1.40 12.21 3.95
CA ALA A 72 -1.43 12.49 5.38
C ALA A 72 -1.06 11.28 6.25
N ARG A 73 0.24 10.98 6.44
CA ARG A 73 0.75 10.42 7.72
C ARG A 73 2.17 10.91 8.05
N GLY A 74 2.30 11.56 9.21
CA GLY A 74 3.55 12.06 9.79
C GLY A 74 4.37 10.98 10.50
N ALA A 75 5.28 11.41 11.38
CA ALA A 75 6.31 10.57 12.01
C ALA A 75 5.76 9.29 12.67
N GLY A 76 6.18 8.13 12.18
CA GLY A 76 5.78 6.80 12.67
C GLY A 76 6.01 5.74 11.59
N THR A 77 5.49 4.54 11.80
CA THR A 77 5.41 3.46 10.82
C THR A 77 3.94 2.99 10.79
N PRO A 78 3.31 2.82 9.61
CA PRO A 78 3.88 2.92 8.28
C PRO A 78 4.11 4.39 7.87
N ARG A 79 5.18 4.65 7.11
CA ARG A 79 5.40 5.96 6.48
C ARG A 79 4.86 5.91 5.08
N ILE A 80 3.96 6.83 4.76
CA ILE A 80 3.34 6.93 3.44
C ILE A 80 3.70 8.29 2.87
N ALA A 81 4.31 8.30 1.70
CA ALA A 81 4.67 9.52 0.98
C ALA A 81 4.21 9.39 -0.47
N CYS A 82 3.79 10.52 -1.05
CA CYS A 82 3.40 10.60 -2.44
C CYS A 82 4.04 11.83 -3.08
N ASP A 83 4.65 11.66 -4.24
CA ASP A 83 5.21 12.75 -5.06
C ASP A 83 5.28 12.27 -6.52
N SER A 84 4.97 13.17 -7.45
CA SER A 84 5.12 12.95 -8.89
C SER A 84 4.43 11.68 -9.43
N GLY A 85 3.26 11.34 -8.88
CA GLY A 85 2.48 10.16 -9.28
C GLY A 85 2.98 8.84 -8.68
N TRP A 86 3.97 8.86 -7.79
CA TRP A 86 4.48 7.69 -7.08
C TRP A 86 4.01 7.68 -5.64
N LEU A 87 3.66 6.49 -5.14
CA LEU A 87 3.34 6.25 -3.75
C LEU A 87 4.40 5.34 -3.13
N TRP A 88 5.07 5.80 -2.08
CA TRP A 88 6.02 5.00 -1.31
C TRP A 88 5.45 4.71 0.08
N MET A 89 5.52 3.44 0.47
CA MET A 89 5.07 2.99 1.78
C MET A 89 6.17 2.19 2.48
N GLU A 90 6.79 2.77 3.50
CA GLU A 90 7.70 2.06 4.41
C GLU A 90 6.85 1.43 5.53
N LEU A 91 6.66 0.11 5.46
CA LEU A 91 5.84 -0.65 6.40
C LEU A 91 6.64 -1.06 7.64
N ARG A 92 7.95 -1.32 7.49
CA ARG A 92 8.87 -1.67 8.59
C ARG A 92 10.31 -1.31 8.20
N LYS A 93 11.20 -1.20 9.20
CA LYS A 93 12.64 -1.10 8.97
C LYS A 93 13.27 -2.49 8.93
N GLY A 94 14.19 -2.71 7.98
CA GLY A 94 14.93 -3.95 7.87
C GLY A 94 16.04 -3.88 6.83
N GLY A 95 16.88 -4.91 6.79
CA GLY A 95 17.86 -5.08 5.72
C GLY A 95 17.20 -5.74 4.52
N LEU A 96 17.14 -5.03 3.39
CA LEU A 96 16.60 -5.58 2.14
C LEU A 96 17.38 -6.84 1.72
N THR A 97 16.69 -7.96 1.60
CA THR A 97 17.25 -9.21 1.06
C THR A 97 16.71 -9.52 -0.33
N THR A 98 15.47 -9.15 -0.63
CA THR A 98 14.82 -9.48 -1.89
C THR A 98 13.85 -8.39 -2.31
N ARG A 99 13.84 -8.09 -3.61
CA ARG A 99 12.86 -7.21 -4.24
C ARG A 99 12.05 -8.00 -5.24
N ARG A 100 10.72 -7.87 -5.21
CA ARG A 100 9.82 -8.32 -6.26
C ARG A 100 9.29 -7.12 -7.02
N THR A 101 9.25 -7.22 -8.33
CA THR A 101 8.74 -6.16 -9.20
C THR A 101 7.76 -6.75 -10.20
N GLY A 102 6.74 -6.00 -10.58
CA GLY A 102 5.80 -6.43 -11.60
C GLY A 102 4.75 -5.37 -11.90
N LEU A 103 3.91 -5.65 -12.88
CA LEU A 103 2.65 -4.94 -13.02
C LEU A 103 1.65 -5.56 -12.04
N ALA A 104 0.80 -4.74 -11.43
CA ALA A 104 -0.21 -5.23 -10.50
C ALA A 104 -1.55 -4.54 -10.68
N GLU A 105 -2.62 -5.32 -10.51
CA GLU A 105 -3.94 -4.76 -10.21
C GLU A 105 -3.95 -4.29 -8.76
N VAL A 106 -4.34 -3.03 -8.56
CA VAL A 106 -4.32 -2.35 -7.28
C VAL A 106 -5.74 -1.89 -6.95
N GLU A 107 -6.23 -2.22 -5.76
CA GLU A 107 -7.51 -1.75 -5.22
C GLU A 107 -7.26 -0.99 -3.92
N PHE A 108 -7.63 0.29 -3.91
CA PHE A 108 -7.64 1.12 -2.71
C PHE A 108 -9.04 1.19 -2.16
N THR A 109 -9.19 0.97 -0.86
CA THR A 109 -10.42 1.32 -0.13
C THR A 109 -10.16 2.56 0.69
N LEU A 110 -11.02 3.56 0.53
CA LEU A 110 -11.00 4.83 1.25
C LEU A 110 -12.27 4.99 2.08
N ASP A 111 -12.15 5.67 3.22
CA ASP A 111 -13.25 6.23 4.00
C ASP A 111 -13.15 7.76 3.97
N GLY A 112 -13.90 8.39 3.06
CA GLY A 112 -13.66 9.79 2.70
C GLY A 112 -12.23 9.99 2.17
N ALA A 113 -11.41 10.76 2.89
CA ALA A 113 -9.99 10.99 2.55
C ALA A 113 -9.02 10.05 3.30
N ARG A 114 -9.51 9.06 4.04
CA ARG A 114 -8.67 8.15 4.80
C ARG A 114 -8.43 6.87 4.02
N LEU A 115 -7.18 6.50 3.82
CA LEU A 115 -6.83 5.16 3.33
C LEU A 115 -7.17 4.09 4.38
N VAL A 116 -8.01 3.13 3.99
CA VAL A 116 -8.47 2.02 4.83
C VAL A 116 -7.66 0.77 4.55
N SER A 117 -7.56 0.39 3.27
CA SER A 117 -6.81 -0.77 2.85
C SER A 117 -6.28 -0.63 1.43
N ILE A 118 -5.23 -1.37 1.13
CA ILE A 118 -4.72 -1.59 -0.21
C ILE A 118 -4.73 -3.09 -0.46
N ARG A 119 -5.21 -3.50 -1.62
CA ARG A 119 -4.99 -4.83 -2.17
C ARG A 119 -4.19 -4.71 -3.45
N LEU A 120 -3.28 -5.64 -3.64
CA LEU A 120 -2.43 -5.71 -4.79
C LEU A 120 -2.37 -7.16 -5.26
N GLN A 121 -2.51 -7.35 -6.56
CA GLN A 121 -2.40 -8.63 -7.24
C GLN A 121 -1.35 -8.47 -8.34
N LEU A 122 -0.17 -9.07 -8.13
CA LEU A 122 0.84 -9.11 -9.19
C LEU A 122 0.30 -9.93 -10.36
N ASP A 123 0.54 -9.43 -11.57
CA ASP A 123 0.40 -10.23 -12.77
C ASP A 123 1.48 -11.33 -12.74
N GLU A 124 1.09 -12.57 -13.02
CA GLU A 124 2.09 -13.62 -13.25
C GLU A 124 2.93 -13.21 -14.46
N GLU A 125 4.26 -13.12 -14.30
CA GLU A 125 5.12 -13.07 -15.49
C GLU A 125 4.81 -14.32 -16.32
N PRO A 126 4.50 -14.19 -17.62
CA PRO A 126 4.43 -15.37 -18.48
C PRO A 126 5.81 -16.02 -18.44
N VAL A 127 5.88 -17.25 -17.93
CA VAL A 127 7.11 -18.06 -17.98
C VAL A 127 7.54 -18.13 -19.44
N PRO A 128 8.72 -17.61 -19.83
CA PRO A 128 9.18 -17.72 -21.20
C PRO A 128 9.40 -19.20 -21.50
N GLY A 129 8.57 -19.79 -22.38
CA GLY A 129 8.79 -21.14 -22.91
C GLY A 129 7.68 -22.18 -22.69
N ALA A 130 6.49 -21.80 -22.21
CA ALA A 130 5.33 -22.69 -22.29
C ALA A 130 4.60 -22.49 -23.63
N SER A 131 5.04 -23.20 -24.68
CA SER A 131 4.30 -23.45 -25.92
C SER A 131 4.61 -24.86 -26.40
#